data_AF-A0A7J2WDP9-F1
#
_entry.id   AF-A0A7J2WDP9-F1
#
_cell.length_a   1.000
_cell.length_b   1.000
_cell.length_c   1.000
_cell.angle_alpha   90.00
_cell.angle_beta   90.00
_cell.angle_gamma   90.00
#
_symmetry.space_group_name_H-M   'P 1'
#
loop_
_entity.id
_entity.type
_entity.pdbx_description
1 polymer ?
#
loop_
_entity_poly.entity_id
_entity_poly.type
_entity_poly.pdbx_seq_one_letter_code
_entity_poly.pdbx_strand_id
1 'polypeptide(L)' 'MVRRKYESLGLPLTKERVKMAMLPKGAKPIPNPVGTAPGIHLEIDGRVIIALPGVPKEMEV' A
#
# COMPACT_ATOMS: atom_id res chain seq x y z
N MET A 1 1.37 0.91 -8.85
CA MET A 1 0.74 1.89 -7.95
C MET A 1 1.78 2.80 -7.31
N VAL A 2 2.67 2.27 -6.46
CA VAL A 2 3.73 3.07 -5.80
C VAL A 2 4.66 3.77 -6.80
N ARG A 3 5.28 3.01 -7.72
CA ARG A 3 6.15 3.57 -8.79
C ARG A 3 5.44 4.67 -9.60
N ARG A 4 4.27 4.35 -10.16
CA ARG A 4 3.48 5.31 -10.95
C ARG A 4 3.16 6.60 -10.19
N LYS A 5 2.83 6.51 -8.90
CA LYS A 5 2.52 7.69 -8.09
C LYS A 5 3.77 8.56 -7.88
N TYR A 6 4.92 7.96 -7.56
CA TYR A 6 6.17 8.73 -7.44
C TYR A 6 6.65 9.31 -8.77
N GLU A 7 6.51 8.59 -9.88
CA GLU A 7 6.79 9.09 -11.23
C GLU A 7 5.91 10.30 -11.56
N SER A 8 4.60 10.24 -11.26
CA SER A 8 3.69 11.39 -11.48
C SER A 8 4.00 12.60 -10.59
N LEU A 9 4.65 12.39 -9.46
CA LEU A 9 5.07 13.45 -8.54
C LEU A 9 6.48 13.99 -8.89
N GLY A 10 7.15 13.44 -9.92
CA GLY A 10 8.53 13.81 -10.27
C GLY A 10 9.55 13.47 -9.19
N LEU A 11 9.23 12.52 -8.31
CA LEU A 11 10.05 12.17 -7.15
C LEU A 11 10.79 10.84 -7.38
N PRO A 12 12.04 10.69 -6.90
CA PRO A 12 12.82 9.47 -7.12
C PRO A 12 12.25 8.28 -6.35
N LEU A 13 12.42 7.06 -6.87
CA LEU A 13 12.13 5.85 -6.13
C LEU A 13 13.31 5.46 -5.24
N THR A 14 13.19 5.75 -3.94
CA THR A 14 14.15 5.29 -2.93
C THR A 14 13.88 3.83 -2.52
N LYS A 15 14.83 3.20 -1.85
CA LYS A 15 14.68 1.81 -1.36
C LYS A 15 13.51 1.69 -0.38
N GLU A 16 13.31 2.69 0.46
CA GLU A 16 12.22 2.77 1.43
C GLU A 16 10.86 2.84 0.71
N ARG A 17 10.78 3.61 -0.38
CA ARG A 17 9.57 3.71 -1.22
C ARG A 17 9.27 2.40 -1.94
N VAL A 18 10.29 1.71 -2.43
CA VAL A 18 10.13 0.38 -3.03
C VAL A 18 9.68 -0.65 -2.00
N LYS A 19 10.20 -0.58 -0.77
CA LYS A 19 9.81 -1.48 0.34
C LYS A 19 8.31 -1.42 0.63
N MET A 20 7.66 -0.26 0.49
CA MET A 20 6.20 -0.14 0.66
C MET A 20 5.37 -0.95 -0.34
N ALA A 21 5.96 -1.39 -1.45
CA ALA A 21 5.29 -2.27 -2.42
C ALA A 21 5.49 -3.77 -2.11
N MET A 22 6.24 -4.12 -1.06
CA MET A 22 6.42 -5.51 -0.63
C MET A 22 5.21 -5.94 0.20
N LEU A 23 4.62 -7.07 -0.18
CA LEU A 23 3.44 -7.64 0.47
C LEU A 23 3.74 -9.08 0.91
N PRO A 24 3.10 -9.56 1.98
CA PRO A 24 3.12 -10.98 2.34
C PRO A 24 2.62 -11.86 1.19
N LYS A 25 3.10 -13.10 1.12
CA LYS A 25 2.66 -14.06 0.12
C LYS A 25 1.14 -14.29 0.26
N GLY A 26 0.41 -14.21 -0.86
CA GLY A 26 -1.04 -14.37 -0.89
C GLY A 26 -1.83 -13.11 -0.55
N ALA A 27 -1.18 -12.04 -0.10
CA ALA A 27 -1.85 -10.77 0.13
C ALA A 27 -2.13 -10.03 -1.19
N LYS A 28 -3.23 -9.29 -1.21
CA LYS A 28 -3.63 -8.37 -2.28
C LYS A 28 -3.44 -6.93 -1.81
N PRO A 29 -2.88 -6.03 -2.65
CA PRO A 29 -2.82 -4.62 -2.33
C PRO A 29 -4.21 -3.99 -2.34
N ILE A 30 -4.47 -3.11 -1.38
CA ILE A 30 -5.61 -2.20 -1.38
C ILE A 30 -5.13 -0.85 -1.94
N PRO A 31 -5.71 -0.35 -3.05
CA PRO A 31 -5.34 0.95 -3.60
C PRO A 31 -5.57 2.10 -2.62
N ASN A 32 -4.55 2.95 -2.49
CA ASN A 32 -4.63 4.19 -1.72
C ASN A 32 -4.65 5.38 -2.70
N PRO A 33 -5.83 5.94 -3.03
CA PRO A 33 -5.94 7.06 -3.96
C PRO A 33 -5.40 8.37 -3.37
N VAL A 34 -5.43 8.53 -2.04
CA VAL A 34 -4.99 9.73 -1.34
C VAL A 34 -3.47 9.72 -1.16
N GLY A 35 -2.94 8.68 -0.53
CA GLY A 35 -1.53 8.52 -0.20
C GLY A 35 -0.72 7.71 -1.21
N THR A 36 0.44 7.22 -0.75
CA THR A 36 1.40 6.45 -1.54
C THR A 36 1.52 4.99 -1.10
N ALA A 37 1.33 4.72 0.20
CA ALA A 37 1.41 3.39 0.77
C ALA A 37 0.10 2.62 0.51
N PRO A 38 0.14 1.47 -0.19
CA PRO A 38 -1.05 0.64 -0.36
C PRO A 38 -1.44 -0.02 0.97
N GLY A 39 -2.72 -0.27 1.17
CA GLY A 39 -3.18 -1.18 2.22
C GLY A 39 -2.90 -2.63 1.85
N ILE A 40 -3.04 -3.53 2.82
CA ILE A 40 -2.84 -4.97 2.67
C ILE A 40 -4.15 -5.68 2.99
N HIS A 41 -4.57 -6.56 2.10
CA HIS A 41 -5.66 -7.52 2.33
C HIS A 41 -5.09 -8.94 2.24
N LEU A 42 -5.13 -9.68 3.35
CA LEU A 42 -4.66 -11.06 3.41
C LEU A 42 -5.76 -11.95 3.99
N GLU A 43 -6.02 -13.07 3.32
CA GLU A 43 -6.88 -14.13 3.84
C GLU A 43 -6.02 -15.34 4.19
N ILE A 44 -6.11 -15.80 5.44
CA ILE A 44 -5.34 -16.94 5.96
C ILE A 44 -6.18 -17.71 6.97
N ASP A 45 -6.28 -19.03 6.81
CA ASP A 45 -7.01 -19.93 7.70
C ASP A 45 -8.46 -19.47 8.00
N GLY A 46 -9.17 -19.01 6.97
CA GLY A 46 -10.54 -18.49 7.07
C GLY A 46 -10.66 -17.15 7.79
N ARG A 47 -9.53 -16.47 8.07
CA ARG A 47 -9.49 -15.15 8.72
C ARG A 47 -9.02 -14.10 7.73
N VAL A 48 -9.61 -12.91 7.86
CA VAL A 48 -9.22 -11.74 7.06
C VAL A 48 -8.37 -10.81 7.92
N ILE A 49 -7.19 -10.47 7.41
CA ILE A 49 -6.27 -9.49 7.99
C ILE A 49 -6.21 -8.30 7.04
N ILE A 50 -6.55 -7.12 7.55
CA ILE A 50 -6.45 -5.85 6.84
C ILE A 50 -5.42 -4.97 7.56
N ALA A 51 -4.44 -4.46 6.82
CA ALA A 51 -3.53 -3.43 7.30
C ALA A 51 -3.70 -2.16 6.47
N LEU A 52 -4.08 -1.07 7.11
CA LEU A 52 -4.36 0.22 6.47
C LEU A 52 -3.27 1.26 6.84
N PRO A 53 -3.13 2.33 6.05
CA PRO A 53 -2.29 3.47 6.41
C PRO A 53 -2.74 4.09 7.75
N GLY A 54 -1.79 4.58 8.54
CA GLY A 54 -2.10 5.23 9.83
C GLY A 54 -2.65 6.65 9.71
N VAL A 55 -2.58 7.27 8.53
CA VAL A 55 -3.15 8.60 8.29
C VAL A 55 -4.67 8.45 8.13
N PRO A 56 -5.50 9.08 8.99
CA PRO A 56 -6.96 8.85 8.97
C PRO A 56 -7.59 9.09 7.59
N LYS A 57 -7.20 10.17 6.92
CA LYS A 57 -7.67 10.53 5.58
C LYS A 57 -7.29 9.51 4.49
N GLU A 58 -6.27 8.68 4.72
CA GLU A 58 -5.91 7.58 3.81
C GLU A 58 -6.63 6.27 4.16
N MET A 59 -7.01 6.08 5.43
CA MET A 59 -7.70 4.89 5.93
C MET A 59 -9.20 4.91 5.64
N GLU A 60 -9.83 6.08 5.74
CA GLU A 60 -11.28 6.26 5.70
C GLU A 60 -11.88 6.30 4.28
N VAL A 61 -11.06 6.09 3.23
CA VAL A 61 -11.41 6.28 1.81
C VAL A 61 -11.58 4.97 1.08
#